data_AF-A0AAP2FR79-F1
#
_entry.id   AF-A0AAP2FR79-F1
#
_cell.length_a   1.000
_cell.length_b   1.000
_cell.length_c   1.000
_cell.angle_alpha   90.00
_cell.angle_beta   90.00
_cell.angle_gamma   90.00
#
_symmetry.space_group_name_H-M   'P 1'
#
loop_
_entity.id
_entity.type
_entity.pdbx_description
1 polymer ?
#
loop_
_entity_poly.entity_id
_entity_poly.type
_entity_poly.pdbx_seq_one_letter_code
_entity_poly.pdbx_strand_id
1 'polypeptide(L)'
;MATLIKSNKTYQGDAAALPSPQAPMPKLASLYLDFEKELYIALGRTTGNAIRSRRLADVVTFTRASETTRVNKSGLIEYLASGEAAIEYDPITGECLGLRVAAGTTNQVANSENFSGSTWTKTNVSTVAAKTTAPDGNPTAS
;
A
#
# COMPACT_ATOMS: atom_id res chain seq x y z
N MET A 1 18.77 29.35 14.68
CA MET A 1 17.65 28.69 13.95
C MET A 1 18.28 27.84 12.86
N ALA A 2 18.18 26.52 12.95
CA ALA A 2 18.65 25.61 11.91
C ALA A 2 17.48 24.72 11.48
N THR A 3 17.28 24.68 10.18
CA THR A 3 16.09 24.27 9.44
C THR A 3 15.75 22.80 9.66
N LEU A 4 14.48 22.51 10.01
CA LEU A 4 13.93 21.16 9.91
C LEU A 4 13.82 20.78 8.43
N ILE A 5 14.54 19.74 8.01
CA ILE A 5 14.31 19.12 6.70
C ILE A 5 13.31 17.98 6.87
N LYS A 6 12.16 18.10 6.20
CA LYS A 6 11.19 17.02 5.97
C LYS A 6 11.64 16.25 4.70
N SER A 7 11.75 14.93 4.77
CA SER A 7 12.17 14.08 3.64
C SER A 7 10.99 13.40 2.94
N ASN A 8 11.10 13.27 1.61
CA ASN A 8 10.14 12.65 0.69
C ASN A 8 10.79 11.68 -0.34
N LYS A 9 12.04 11.22 -0.18
CA LYS A 9 12.62 10.07 -0.93
C LYS A 9 13.87 9.44 -0.28
N THR A 10 14.09 8.16 -0.65
CA THR A 10 15.20 7.19 -0.45
C THR A 10 16.14 7.34 0.74
N TYR A 11 16.35 6.20 1.42
CA TYR A 11 17.29 6.04 2.53
C TYR A 11 18.67 6.59 2.13
N GLN A 12 19.10 7.67 2.80
CA GLN A 12 20.39 8.34 2.55
C GLN A 12 21.58 7.65 3.25
N GLY A 13 21.41 6.43 3.74
CA GLY A 13 22.48 5.64 4.33
C GLY A 13 23.10 4.66 3.32
N ASP A 14 24.33 4.25 3.58
CA ASP A 14 24.98 3.18 2.81
C ASP A 14 24.14 1.90 2.89
N ALA A 15 23.71 1.37 1.74
CA ALA A 15 22.94 0.12 1.68
C ALA A 15 23.74 -1.10 2.19
N ALA A 16 25.08 -1.04 2.17
CA ALA A 16 25.94 -2.05 2.78
C ALA A 16 25.98 -1.95 4.31
N ALA A 17 25.50 -0.84 4.89
CA ALA A 17 25.32 -0.66 6.33
C ALA A 17 23.96 -1.15 6.84
N LEU A 18 23.09 -1.69 5.96
CA LEU A 18 21.87 -2.34 6.41
C LEU A 18 22.21 -3.60 7.22
N PRO A 19 21.48 -3.86 8.32
CA PRO A 19 21.77 -4.99 9.18
C PRO A 19 21.60 -6.31 8.41
N SER A 20 22.54 -7.25 8.55
CA SER A 20 22.37 -8.61 8.03
C SER A 20 21.08 -9.26 8.57
N PRO A 21 20.53 -10.31 7.94
CA PRO A 21 19.31 -10.97 8.44
C PRO A 21 19.41 -11.45 9.90
N GLN A 22 20.64 -11.69 10.37
CA GLN A 22 20.97 -12.09 11.74
C GLN A 22 21.41 -10.92 12.64
N ALA A 23 21.50 -9.71 12.10
CA ALA A 23 22.00 -8.57 12.84
C ALA A 23 21.12 -8.25 14.07
N PRO A 24 21.74 -7.88 15.19
CA PRO A 24 21.01 -7.53 16.39
C PRO A 24 20.09 -6.34 16.10
N MET A 25 18.92 -6.36 16.74
CA MET A 25 17.95 -5.27 16.59
C MET A 25 18.60 -3.94 17.02
N PRO A 26 18.34 -2.81 16.34
CA PRO A 26 18.87 -1.52 16.74
C PRO A 26 18.63 -1.24 18.22
N LYS A 27 19.62 -0.66 18.89
CA LYS A 27 19.55 -0.38 20.34
C LYS A 27 18.30 0.46 20.64
N LEU A 28 17.49 0.02 21.62
CA LEU A 28 16.21 0.63 22.04
C LEU A 28 15.06 0.59 21.02
N ALA A 29 15.22 -0.06 19.86
CA ALA A 29 14.07 -0.30 18.99
C ALA A 29 13.11 -1.31 19.64
N SER A 30 11.89 -1.41 19.13
CA SER A 30 10.95 -2.51 19.42
C SER A 30 10.39 -3.15 18.15
N LEU A 31 10.63 -2.50 17.00
CA LEU A 31 10.19 -2.88 15.68
C LEU A 31 11.22 -2.41 14.66
N TYR A 32 11.54 -3.27 13.72
CA TYR A 32 12.37 -2.98 12.55
C TYR A 32 11.70 -3.62 11.33
N LEU A 33 11.41 -2.80 10.32
CA LEU A 33 10.75 -3.23 9.09
C LEU A 33 11.61 -2.83 7.89
N ASP A 34 12.19 -3.83 7.23
CA ASP A 34 12.88 -3.67 5.95
C ASP A 34 12.03 -4.35 4.87
N PHE A 35 11.33 -3.53 4.09
CA PHE A 35 10.48 -3.99 3.00
C PHE A 35 11.28 -4.40 1.77
N GLU A 36 12.47 -3.84 1.56
CA GLU A 36 13.30 -4.14 0.39
C GLU A 36 13.93 -5.52 0.51
N LYS A 37 14.44 -5.86 1.71
CA LYS A 37 15.05 -7.17 1.99
C LYS A 37 14.07 -8.19 2.55
N GLU A 38 12.81 -7.81 2.75
CA GLU A 38 11.77 -8.62 3.40
C GLU A 38 12.26 -9.16 4.76
N LEU A 39 12.83 -8.26 5.58
CA LEU A 39 13.33 -8.57 6.92
C LEU A 39 12.54 -7.78 7.95
N TYR A 40 11.72 -8.49 8.72
CA TYR A 40 10.86 -7.89 9.73
C TYR A 40 11.21 -8.44 11.10
N ILE A 41 11.44 -7.55 12.06
CA ILE A 41 11.85 -7.89 13.42
C ILE A 41 10.97 -7.12 14.41
N ALA A 42 10.39 -7.83 15.37
CA ALA A 42 9.66 -7.21 16.47
C ALA A 42 10.09 -7.82 17.80
N LEU A 43 10.15 -7.02 18.87
CA LEU A 43 10.25 -7.57 20.22
C LEU A 43 8.91 -8.17 20.62
N GLY A 44 8.92 -9.42 21.06
CA GLY A 44 7.79 -10.07 21.68
C GLY A 44 7.35 -9.27 22.90
N ARG A 45 6.10 -8.79 22.88
CA ARG A 45 5.54 -7.91 23.92
C ARG A 45 5.55 -8.54 25.32
N THR A 46 5.56 -9.88 25.40
CA THR A 46 5.50 -10.64 26.65
C THR A 46 6.85 -11.23 27.06
N THR A 47 7.68 -11.65 26.11
CA THR A 47 8.94 -12.36 26.36
C THR A 47 10.18 -11.47 26.25
N GLY A 48 10.08 -10.29 25.64
CA GLY A 48 11.22 -9.43 25.32
C GLY A 48 12.16 -10.00 24.24
N ASN A 49 11.85 -11.18 23.69
CA ASN A 49 12.65 -11.84 22.67
C ASN A 49 12.32 -11.28 21.28
N ALA A 50 13.33 -11.13 20.42
CA ALA A 50 13.12 -10.71 19.04
C ALA A 50 12.52 -11.84 18.19
N ILE A 51 11.36 -11.58 17.58
CA ILE A 51 10.75 -12.39 16.52
C ILE A 51 11.28 -11.87 15.20
N ARG A 52 11.75 -12.76 14.32
CA ARG A 52 12.25 -12.43 12.98
C ARG A 52 11.43 -13.17 11.94
N SER A 53 10.95 -12.48 10.92
CA SER A 53 10.19 -13.10 9.83
C SER A 53 10.43 -12.40 8.49
N ARG A 54 10.16 -13.15 7.40
CA ARG A 54 10.02 -12.61 6.04
C ARG A 54 8.58 -12.25 5.67
N ARG A 55 7.63 -12.51 6.57
CA ARG A 55 6.22 -12.18 6.41
C ARG A 55 5.86 -11.09 7.40
N LEU A 56 5.38 -9.97 6.89
CA LEU A 56 4.99 -8.82 7.73
C LEU A 56 3.92 -9.21 8.78
N ALA A 57 2.99 -10.09 8.39
CA ALA A 57 1.90 -10.56 9.25
C ALA A 57 2.37 -11.28 10.52
N ASP A 58 3.60 -11.81 10.56
CA ASP A 58 4.13 -12.52 11.73
C ASP A 58 4.62 -11.55 12.82
N VAL A 59 4.88 -10.29 12.46
CA VAL A 59 5.42 -9.27 13.38
C VAL A 59 4.47 -8.10 13.62
N VAL A 60 3.52 -7.85 12.71
CA VAL A 60 2.57 -6.74 12.76
C VAL A 60 1.20 -7.20 12.27
N THR A 61 0.15 -6.80 12.98
CA THR A 61 -1.23 -6.93 12.50
C THR A 61 -1.58 -5.72 11.65
N PHE A 62 -1.99 -5.96 10.40
CA PHE A 62 -2.49 -4.93 9.50
C PHE A 62 -4.00 -5.10 9.32
N THR A 63 -4.75 -4.00 9.31
CA THR A 63 -6.19 -4.01 9.07
C THR A 63 -6.56 -2.99 8.02
N ARG A 64 -7.40 -3.40 7.08
CA ARG A 64 -8.03 -2.55 6.06
C ARG A 64 -9.38 -3.18 5.72
N ALA A 65 -10.46 -2.40 5.70
CA ALA A 65 -11.82 -2.94 5.57
C ALA A 65 -12.14 -3.49 4.17
N SER A 66 -11.54 -2.92 3.12
CA SER A 66 -11.85 -3.23 1.73
C SER A 66 -10.69 -3.91 1.00
N GLU A 67 -10.99 -4.48 -0.15
CA GLU A 67 -9.99 -4.84 -1.15
C GLU A 67 -9.29 -3.58 -1.69
N THR A 68 -8.10 -3.76 -2.25
CA THR A 68 -7.36 -2.69 -2.95
C THR A 68 -6.48 -3.30 -4.03
N THR A 69 -5.84 -2.46 -4.84
CA THR A 69 -4.81 -2.89 -5.78
C THR A 69 -3.44 -2.42 -5.32
N ARG A 70 -2.38 -3.11 -5.74
CA ARG A 70 -1.01 -2.62 -5.63
C ARG A 70 -0.22 -2.92 -6.89
N VAL A 71 0.86 -2.18 -7.12
CA VAL A 71 1.93 -2.63 -8.01
C VAL A 71 2.81 -3.60 -7.22
N ASN A 72 2.93 -4.82 -7.71
CA ASN A 72 3.72 -5.88 -7.08
C ASN A 72 5.20 -5.82 -7.50
N LYS A 73 6.02 -6.71 -6.94
CA LYS A 73 7.47 -6.75 -7.18
C LYS A 73 7.86 -6.98 -8.65
N SER A 74 6.94 -7.53 -9.45
CA SER A 74 7.13 -7.71 -10.90
C SER A 74 6.71 -6.47 -11.71
N GLY A 75 6.31 -5.38 -11.06
CA GLY A 75 5.82 -4.16 -11.71
C GLY A 75 4.39 -4.25 -12.22
N LEU A 76 3.63 -5.30 -11.85
CA LEU A 76 2.27 -5.54 -12.32
C LEU A 76 1.23 -5.14 -11.26
N ILE A 77 0.05 -4.71 -11.71
CA ILE A 77 -1.07 -4.42 -10.82
C ILE A 77 -1.75 -5.73 -10.42
N GLU A 78 -1.99 -5.93 -9.12
CA GLU A 78 -2.74 -7.06 -8.58
C GLU A 78 -3.76 -6.61 -7.53
N TYR A 79 -4.78 -7.43 -7.31
CA TYR A 79 -5.77 -7.24 -6.26
C TYR A 79 -5.29 -7.87 -4.95
N LEU A 80 -5.56 -7.17 -3.84
CA LEU A 80 -5.29 -7.62 -2.48
C LEU A 80 -6.61 -7.74 -1.72
N ALA A 81 -6.74 -8.85 -1.00
CA ALA A 81 -7.90 -9.09 -0.14
C ALA A 81 -7.97 -8.06 1.01
N SER A 82 -9.15 -7.94 1.62
CA SER A 82 -9.34 -7.17 2.85
C SER A 82 -8.32 -7.61 3.93
N GLY A 83 -7.73 -6.65 4.64
CA GLY A 83 -6.69 -6.92 5.66
C GLY A 83 -5.31 -7.32 5.14
N GLU A 84 -5.09 -7.43 3.82
CA GLU A 84 -3.76 -7.74 3.28
C GLU A 84 -2.91 -6.48 3.09
N ALA A 85 -1.68 -6.48 3.60
CA ALA A 85 -0.78 -5.32 3.53
C ALA A 85 -0.30 -5.03 2.09
N ALA A 86 -0.40 -3.76 1.67
CA ALA A 86 0.02 -3.31 0.35
C ALA A 86 1.47 -2.80 0.37
N ILE A 87 2.45 -3.68 0.09
CA ILE A 87 3.84 -3.30 -0.16
C ILE A 87 3.96 -2.90 -1.63
N GLU A 88 4.22 -1.63 -1.91
CA GLU A 88 4.23 -1.09 -3.26
C GLU A 88 5.63 -1.05 -3.87
N TYR A 89 5.66 -1.14 -5.20
CA TYR A 89 6.87 -1.05 -6.00
C TYR A 89 6.67 -0.02 -7.10
N ASP A 90 7.74 0.68 -7.46
CA ASP A 90 7.75 1.54 -8.62
C ASP A 90 7.66 0.68 -9.89
N PRO A 91 6.66 0.89 -10.77
CA PRO A 91 6.42 -0.01 -11.91
C PRO A 91 7.49 0.06 -12.99
N ILE A 92 8.33 1.11 -13.01
CA ILE A 92 9.37 1.32 -14.02
C ILE A 92 10.73 0.84 -13.49
N THR A 93 11.08 1.26 -12.27
CA THR A 93 12.39 1.00 -11.66
C THR A 93 12.42 -0.28 -10.83
N GLY A 94 11.26 -0.81 -10.41
CA GLY A 94 11.17 -1.95 -9.51
C GLY A 94 11.55 -1.64 -8.06
N GLU A 95 11.78 -0.36 -7.73
CA GLU A 95 12.15 0.06 -6.37
C GLU A 95 11.03 -0.23 -5.37
N CYS A 96 11.35 -0.82 -4.22
CA CYS A 96 10.37 -1.01 -3.16
C CYS A 96 10.04 0.34 -2.49
N LEU A 97 8.79 0.78 -2.64
CA LEU A 97 8.28 2.04 -2.06
C LEU A 97 7.80 1.86 -0.61
N GLY A 98 7.74 0.61 -0.13
CA GLY A 98 7.34 0.25 1.22
C GLY A 98 5.84 0.06 1.39
N LEU A 99 5.38 0.09 2.64
CA LEU A 99 3.97 -0.14 2.98
C LEU A 99 3.10 1.09 2.68
N ARG A 100 2.09 0.93 1.82
CA ARG A 100 1.04 1.94 1.64
C ARG A 100 0.00 1.86 2.76
N VAL A 101 -0.07 2.92 3.56
CA VAL A 101 -1.13 3.14 4.54
C VAL A 101 -2.09 4.20 3.99
N ALA A 102 -3.17 3.77 3.35
CA ALA A 102 -4.20 4.67 2.88
C ALA A 102 -5.27 4.89 3.96
N ALA A 103 -5.71 6.13 4.14
CA ALA A 103 -6.90 6.42 4.93
C ALA A 103 -8.14 5.82 4.25
N GLY A 104 -9.12 5.37 5.04
CA GLY A 104 -10.41 4.97 4.50
C GLY A 104 -11.09 6.15 3.83
N THR A 105 -11.42 6.02 2.54
CA THR A 105 -12.18 7.02 1.79
C THR A 105 -13.55 6.44 1.43
N THR A 106 -14.61 7.22 1.64
CA THR A 106 -15.96 6.85 1.23
C THR A 106 -16.35 7.66 0.00
N ASN A 107 -16.73 6.98 -1.08
CA ASN A 107 -17.37 7.64 -2.20
C ASN A 107 -18.80 8.04 -1.80
N GLN A 108 -19.05 9.34 -1.74
CA GLN A 108 -20.36 9.90 -1.35
C GLN A 108 -21.28 10.12 -2.55
N VAL A 109 -20.80 9.92 -3.77
CA VAL A 109 -21.58 10.13 -4.99
C VAL A 109 -22.29 8.83 -5.35
N ALA A 110 -23.61 8.82 -5.16
CA ALA A 110 -24.44 7.70 -5.61
C ALA A 110 -24.36 7.56 -7.14
N ASN A 111 -24.21 6.31 -7.60
CA ASN A 111 -24.08 5.96 -9.02
C ASN A 111 -22.96 6.74 -9.73
N SER A 112 -21.78 6.81 -9.10
CA SER A 112 -20.60 7.52 -9.61
C SER A 112 -20.02 6.95 -10.91
N GLU A 113 -20.41 5.74 -11.26
CA GLU A 113 -20.00 4.98 -12.44
C GLU A 113 -21.15 4.76 -13.42
N ASN A 114 -22.40 4.99 -13.01
CA ASN A 114 -23.60 4.93 -13.84
C ASN A 114 -24.30 6.28 -13.87
N PHE A 115 -23.82 7.17 -14.75
CA PHE A 115 -24.37 8.51 -14.87
C PHE A 115 -25.82 8.52 -15.36
N SER A 116 -26.26 7.52 -16.13
CA SER A 116 -27.65 7.44 -16.60
C SER A 116 -28.64 7.07 -15.49
N GLY A 117 -28.21 6.22 -14.55
CA GLY A 117 -29.00 5.79 -13.39
C GLY A 117 -28.90 6.73 -12.19
N SER A 118 -28.20 7.86 -12.32
CA SER A 118 -27.95 8.76 -11.20
C SER A 118 -29.09 9.75 -10.96
N THR A 119 -29.34 10.07 -9.69
CA THR A 119 -30.42 10.97 -9.24
C THR A 119 -30.02 12.44 -9.17
N TRP A 120 -28.73 12.76 -9.38
CA TRP A 120 -28.24 14.14 -9.42
C TRP A 120 -28.60 14.84 -10.74
N THR A 121 -28.84 16.16 -10.66
CA THR A 121 -29.23 17.01 -11.79
C THR A 121 -28.09 17.14 -12.79
N LYS A 122 -28.40 16.88 -14.07
CA LYS A 122 -27.49 17.02 -15.21
C LYS A 122 -27.82 18.31 -15.94
N THR A 123 -26.84 19.19 -16.14
CA THR A 123 -27.02 20.46 -16.86
C THR A 123 -26.06 20.51 -18.05
N ASN A 124 -26.57 20.87 -19.23
CA ASN A 124 -25.80 20.95 -20.48
C ASN A 124 -25.11 19.64 -20.90
N VAL A 125 -25.60 18.49 -20.44
CA VAL A 125 -25.06 17.17 -20.81
C VAL A 125 -26.19 16.15 -20.93
N SER A 126 -26.06 15.24 -21.90
CA SER A 126 -26.91 14.05 -22.04
C SER A 126 -26.12 12.81 -21.63
N THR A 127 -26.64 12.03 -20.69
CA THR A 127 -26.04 10.75 -20.27
C THR A 127 -26.84 9.59 -20.83
N VAL A 128 -26.17 8.57 -21.35
CA VAL A 128 -26.79 7.31 -21.81
C VAL A 128 -26.25 6.15 -20.99
N ALA A 129 -26.96 5.02 -20.98
CA ALA A 129 -26.46 3.80 -20.34
C ALA A 129 -25.14 3.36 -20.99
N ALA A 130 -24.27 2.71 -20.21
CA ALA A 130 -22.99 2.20 -20.67
C ALA A 130 -23.16 1.41 -21.99
N LYS A 131 -22.51 1.87 -23.05
CA LYS A 131 -22.65 1.31 -24.41
C LYS A 131 -21.44 0.51 -24.86
N THR A 132 -20.32 0.68 -24.18
CA THR A 132 -19.05 0.09 -24.57
C THR A 132 -18.45 -0.73 -23.45
N THR A 133 -17.63 -1.69 -23.84
CA THR A 133 -16.87 -2.54 -22.94
C THR A 133 -15.72 -1.74 -22.33
N ALA A 134 -15.63 -1.71 -21.01
CA ALA A 134 -14.51 -1.16 -20.28
C ALA A 134 -13.27 -2.07 -20.44
N PRO A 135 -12.05 -1.61 -20.07
CA PRO A 135 -10.83 -2.39 -20.22
C PRO A 135 -10.80 -3.72 -19.46
N ASP A 136 -11.71 -3.91 -18.49
CA ASP A 136 -11.90 -5.15 -17.74
C ASP A 136 -12.80 -6.17 -18.47
N GLY A 137 -13.34 -5.84 -19.64
CA GLY A 137 -14.21 -6.71 -20.43
C GLY A 137 -15.71 -6.59 -20.11
N ASN A 138 -16.11 -5.75 -19.15
CA ASN A 138 -17.51 -5.56 -18.76
C ASN A 138 -18.15 -4.34 -19.46
N PRO A 139 -19.45 -4.33 -19.76
CA PRO A 139 -20.13 -3.19 -20.38
C PRO A 139 -20.45 -2.08 -19.36
N THR A 140 -19.42 -1.51 -18.74
CA THR A 140 -19.51 -0.51 -17.65
C THR A 140 -18.88 0.84 -18.01
N ALA A 141 -18.42 1.03 -19.26
CA ALA A 141 -17.89 2.31 -19.70
C ALA A 141 -19.04 3.30 -19.98
N SER A 142 -19.18 4.29 -19.07
CA SER A 142 -20.24 5.32 -19.04
C SER A 142 -19.68 6.73 -19.24
#